data_AF-A0A438J8J8-F1
#
_entry.id   AF-A0A438J8J8-F1
#
_cell.length_a   1.000
_cell.length_b   1.000
_cell.length_c   1.000
_cell.angle_alpha   90.00
_cell.angle_beta   90.00
_cell.angle_gamma   90.00
#
_symmetry.space_group_name_H-M   'P 1'
#
loop_
_entity.id
_entity.type
_entity.pdbx_description
1 polymer ?
#
loop_
_entity_poly.entity_id
_entity_poly.type
_entity_poly.pdbx_seq_one_letter_code
_entity_poly.pdbx_strand_id
1 'polypeptide(L)'
;MESRTEGSNSEVTSRPEAVHSGSASTTDGIILPITGHKLNGQNFIQWAQSVRIFICGKGKEEYLTGAIVQPKEDDPGYRTWKLENSMVMSWLINSMTNDIGENFMYYGTAKEIWDAARETYSNIDNTSAIFEIKSILQDL
;
A
#
# COMPACT_ATOMS: atom_id res chain seq x y z
N MET A 1 -22.84 -72.74 42.82
CA MET A 1 -21.68 -71.92 43.22
C MET A 1 -21.40 -70.95 42.08
N GLU A 2 -21.35 -69.68 42.42
CA GLU A 2 -21.21 -68.51 41.54
C GLU A 2 -20.14 -68.65 40.45
N SER A 3 -20.36 -68.05 39.29
CA SER A 3 -19.55 -66.87 38.91
C SER A 3 -20.31 -65.97 37.94
N ARG A 4 -20.40 -64.70 38.33
CA ARG A 4 -20.98 -63.55 37.65
C ARG A 4 -19.81 -62.65 37.26
N THR A 5 -19.74 -62.17 36.01
CA THR A 5 -18.97 -61.01 35.47
C THR A 5 -18.91 -61.19 33.95
N GLU A 6 -18.92 -60.21 33.05
CA GLU A 6 -19.01 -58.74 33.01
C GLU A 6 -19.26 -58.44 31.51
N GLY A 7 -20.10 -57.50 31.10
CA GLY A 7 -19.85 -56.08 31.28
C GLY A 7 -19.25 -55.51 29.98
N SER A 8 -20.11 -55.21 29.01
CA SER A 8 -19.76 -54.49 27.78
C SER A 8 -19.30 -53.08 28.15
N ASN A 9 -18.05 -52.73 27.84
CA ASN A 9 -17.64 -51.34 27.65
C ASN A 9 -16.33 -51.27 26.87
N SER A 10 -16.42 -50.94 25.58
CA SER A 10 -15.25 -50.54 24.79
C SER A 10 -14.96 -49.08 25.11
N GLU A 11 -13.94 -48.87 25.95
CA GLU A 11 -13.42 -47.57 26.32
C GLU A 11 -12.75 -46.92 25.10
N VAL A 12 -13.45 -46.03 24.39
CA VAL A 12 -12.82 -45.14 23.40
C VAL A 12 -12.10 -44.05 24.17
N THR A 13 -10.80 -44.27 24.39
CA THR A 13 -9.90 -43.28 24.97
C THR A 13 -9.63 -42.18 23.92
N SER A 14 -10.46 -41.15 23.91
CA SER A 14 -10.22 -39.94 23.11
C SER A 14 -9.01 -39.19 23.68
N ARG A 15 -7.87 -39.24 22.98
CA ARG A 15 -6.73 -38.34 23.19
C ARG A 15 -7.16 -36.90 22.91
N PRO A 16 -6.80 -35.91 23.76
CA PRO A 16 -6.96 -34.51 23.38
C PRO A 16 -5.78 -34.13 22.48
N GLU A 17 -6.06 -33.87 21.20
CA GLU A 17 -5.11 -33.15 20.35
C GLU A 17 -5.23 -31.65 20.65
N ALA A 18 -4.31 -31.15 21.46
CA ALA A 18 -4.05 -29.73 21.54
C ALA A 18 -3.32 -29.30 20.24
N VAL A 19 -4.03 -28.65 19.34
CA VAL A 19 -3.41 -27.78 18.33
C VAL A 19 -3.84 -26.35 18.63
N HIS A 20 -3.00 -25.68 19.39
CA HIS A 20 -3.04 -24.25 19.58
C HIS A 20 -2.45 -23.56 18.33
N SER A 21 -3.18 -22.56 17.89
CA SER A 21 -2.70 -21.35 17.21
C SER A 21 -2.25 -21.44 15.76
N GLY A 22 -3.16 -20.90 14.96
CA GLY A 22 -2.87 -20.17 13.74
C GLY A 22 -4.11 -19.44 13.26
N SER A 23 -4.86 -18.77 14.15
CA SER A 23 -5.78 -17.74 13.68
C SER A 23 -4.90 -16.66 13.05
N ALA A 24 -4.70 -16.75 11.74
CA ALA A 24 -4.30 -15.61 10.95
C ALA A 24 -5.30 -14.51 11.34
N SER A 25 -4.86 -13.60 12.19
CA SER A 25 -5.57 -12.37 12.47
C SER A 25 -5.55 -11.64 11.14
N THR A 26 -6.60 -11.87 10.36
CA THR A 26 -6.96 -11.06 9.22
C THR A 26 -6.97 -9.65 9.75
N THR A 27 -5.93 -8.90 9.40
CA THR A 27 -5.84 -7.45 9.63
C THR A 27 -6.85 -6.70 8.76
N ASP A 28 -7.93 -7.37 8.34
CA ASP A 28 -9.03 -6.89 7.51
C ASP A 28 -9.94 -5.90 8.25
N GLY A 29 -9.75 -5.72 9.56
CA GLY A 29 -10.55 -4.80 10.37
C GLY A 29 -10.01 -3.38 10.50
N ILE A 30 -8.72 -3.15 10.25
CA ILE A 30 -8.11 -1.81 10.43
C ILE A 30 -7.74 -1.25 9.07
N ILE A 31 -8.67 -0.52 8.46
CA ILE A 31 -8.35 0.38 7.35
C ILE A 31 -7.53 1.54 7.93
N LEU A 32 -6.21 1.35 8.02
CA LEU A 32 -5.32 2.46 8.35
C LEU A 32 -5.33 3.44 7.18
N PRO A 33 -5.59 4.74 7.42
CA PRO A 33 -5.43 5.75 6.39
C PRO A 33 -3.96 5.74 5.95
N ILE A 34 -3.73 5.77 4.64
CA ILE A 34 -2.38 5.73 4.02
C ILE A 34 -1.51 6.87 4.57
N THR A 35 -2.14 8.00 4.84
CA THR A 35 -1.54 9.17 5.48
C THR A 35 -2.67 10.01 6.09
N GLY A 36 -2.39 10.66 7.22
CA GLY A 36 -3.26 11.72 7.77
C GLY A 36 -3.13 13.04 7.02
N HIS A 37 -2.06 13.21 6.25
CA HIS A 37 -1.75 14.41 5.48
C HIS A 37 -1.82 14.08 3.99
N LYS A 38 -2.96 14.39 3.37
CA LYS A 38 -3.13 14.27 1.92
C LYS A 38 -2.18 15.21 1.19
N LEU A 39 -1.64 14.79 0.04
CA LEU A 39 -0.83 15.68 -0.81
C LEU A 39 -1.68 16.89 -1.18
N ASN A 40 -1.23 18.09 -0.84
CA ASN A 40 -1.94 19.36 -1.09
C ASN A 40 -1.14 20.34 -1.96
N GLY A 41 0.03 19.92 -2.42
CA GLY A 41 0.92 20.69 -3.29
C GLY A 41 2.09 21.37 -2.58
N GLN A 42 2.03 21.54 -1.25
CA GLN A 42 3.11 22.14 -0.45
C GLN A 42 3.76 21.14 0.51
N ASN A 43 3.13 19.99 0.76
CA ASN A 43 3.59 19.00 1.74
C ASN A 43 4.25 17.77 1.10
N PHE A 44 4.83 17.90 -0.10
CA PHE A 44 5.34 16.74 -0.86
C PHE A 44 6.30 15.86 -0.05
N ILE A 45 7.27 16.46 0.66
CA ILE A 45 8.26 15.70 1.44
C ILE A 45 7.57 14.85 2.52
N GLN A 46 6.64 15.44 3.27
CA GLN A 46 5.91 14.74 4.35
C GLN A 46 4.99 13.65 3.79
N TRP A 47 4.28 13.95 2.71
CA TRP A 47 3.41 13.00 2.01
C TRP A 47 4.21 11.81 1.46
N ALA A 48 5.32 12.09 0.75
CA ALA A 48 6.16 11.08 0.13
C ALA A 48 6.75 10.11 1.16
N GLN A 49 7.19 10.61 2.31
CA GLN A 49 7.68 9.76 3.41
C GLN A 49 6.57 8.85 3.96
N SER A 50 5.37 9.39 4.20
CA SER A 50 4.25 8.64 4.75
C SER A 50 3.80 7.52 3.80
N VAL A 51 3.65 7.84 2.52
CA VAL A 51 3.27 6.90 1.46
C VAL A 51 4.31 5.78 1.30
N ARG A 52 5.62 6.12 1.31
CA ARG A 52 6.69 5.12 1.25
C ARG A 52 6.63 4.15 2.42
N ILE A 53 6.49 4.65 3.65
CA ILE A 53 6.39 3.81 4.85
C ILE A 53 5.18 2.86 4.73
N PHE A 54 4.03 3.37 4.33
CA PHE A 54 2.81 2.56 4.17
C PHE A 54 2.99 1.47 3.12
N ILE A 55 3.49 1.82 1.93
CA ILE A 55 3.66 0.89 0.81
C ILE A 55 4.76 -0.14 1.09
N CYS A 56 5.85 0.28 1.73
CA CYS A 56 6.91 -0.62 2.19
C CYS A 56 6.37 -1.62 3.23
N GLY A 57 5.55 -1.15 4.18
CA GLY A 57 4.85 -2.01 5.14
C GLY A 57 3.88 -3.01 4.51
N LYS A 58 3.44 -2.79 3.26
CA LYS A 58 2.65 -3.73 2.45
C LYS A 58 3.47 -4.60 1.50
N GLY A 59 4.80 -4.42 1.46
CA GLY A 59 5.70 -5.14 0.56
C GLY A 59 5.49 -4.81 -0.92
N LYS A 60 5.06 -3.58 -1.24
CA LYS A 60 4.74 -3.15 -2.62
C LYS A 60 5.61 -2.00 -3.13
N GLU A 61 6.75 -1.75 -2.47
CA GLU A 61 7.65 -0.63 -2.81
C GLU A 61 8.18 -0.70 -4.25
N GLU A 62 8.39 -1.91 -4.77
CA GLU A 62 8.94 -2.14 -6.11
C GLU A 62 8.02 -1.63 -7.24
N TYR A 63 6.73 -1.44 -6.97
CA TYR A 63 5.78 -0.81 -7.90
C TYR A 63 5.95 0.71 -7.98
N LEU A 64 6.48 1.35 -6.93
CA LEU A 64 6.83 2.78 -6.95
C LEU A 64 8.14 3.01 -7.69
N THR A 65 9.14 2.16 -7.42
CA THR A 65 10.47 2.30 -8.04
C THR A 65 10.45 1.88 -9.51
N GLY A 66 9.58 0.93 -9.87
CA GLY A 66 9.57 0.27 -11.18
C GLY A 66 10.53 -0.90 -11.26
N ALA A 67 11.02 -1.41 -10.11
CA ALA A 67 11.86 -2.60 -10.09
C ALA A 67 11.10 -3.83 -10.61
N ILE A 68 9.79 -3.92 -10.32
CA ILE A 68 8.91 -4.87 -11.01
C ILE A 68 8.42 -4.23 -12.30
N VAL A 69 9.01 -4.68 -13.41
CA VAL A 69 8.65 -4.25 -14.76
C VAL A 69 7.30 -4.84 -15.17
N GLN A 70 6.50 -4.08 -15.92
CA GLN A 70 5.27 -4.55 -16.53
C GLN A 70 5.53 -5.79 -17.42
N PRO A 71 4.95 -6.96 -17.10
CA PRO A 71 5.03 -8.12 -17.96
C PRO A 71 4.25 -7.90 -19.27
N LYS A 72 4.56 -8.68 -20.30
CA LYS A 72 3.74 -8.72 -21.51
C LYS A 72 2.35 -9.29 -21.20
N GLU A 73 1.33 -8.94 -21.97
CA GLU A 73 -0.04 -9.35 -21.67
C GLU A 73 -0.30 -10.86 -21.75
N ASP A 74 0.54 -11.59 -22.48
CA ASP A 74 0.54 -13.06 -22.58
C ASP A 74 1.28 -13.74 -21.43
N ASP A 75 1.99 -12.98 -20.59
CA ASP A 75 2.69 -13.51 -19.43
C ASP A 75 1.69 -13.90 -18.32
N PRO A 76 1.77 -15.12 -17.75
CA PRO A 76 0.90 -15.54 -16.64
C PRO A 76 0.93 -14.59 -15.43
N GLY A 77 2.04 -13.87 -15.21
CA GLY A 77 2.22 -12.89 -14.15
C GLY A 77 1.59 -11.53 -14.43
N TYR A 78 1.18 -11.22 -15.67
CA TYR A 78 0.59 -9.91 -16.02
C TYR A 78 -0.66 -9.61 -15.20
N ARG A 79 -1.54 -10.60 -15.00
CA ARG A 79 -2.77 -10.43 -14.22
C ARG A 79 -2.46 -10.03 -12.77
N THR A 80 -1.51 -10.72 -12.14
CA THR A 80 -1.09 -10.42 -10.76
C THR A 80 -0.46 -9.04 -10.69
N TRP A 81 0.47 -8.74 -11.60
CA TRP A 81 1.10 -7.43 -11.69
C TRP A 81 0.06 -6.31 -11.82
N LYS A 82 -0.91 -6.48 -12.71
CA LYS A 82 -1.97 -5.48 -12.97
C LYS A 82 -2.84 -5.23 -11.74
N LEU A 83 -3.20 -6.27 -11.00
CA LEU A 83 -3.97 -6.14 -9.76
C LEU A 83 -3.19 -5.36 -8.70
N GLU A 84 -1.93 -5.74 -8.49
CA GLU A 84 -1.07 -5.13 -7.49
C GLU A 84 -0.71 -3.69 -7.84
N ASN A 85 -0.35 -3.41 -9.10
CA ASN A 85 -0.13 -2.07 -9.60
C ASN A 85 -1.39 -1.19 -9.41
N SER A 86 -2.58 -1.71 -9.75
CA SER A 86 -3.84 -0.97 -9.56
C SER A 86 -4.14 -0.68 -8.09
N MET A 87 -3.80 -1.61 -7.19
CA MET A 87 -3.93 -1.40 -5.75
C MET A 87 -3.02 -0.26 -5.28
N VAL A 88 -1.75 -0.25 -5.69
CA VAL A 88 -0.82 0.83 -5.35
C VAL A 88 -1.25 2.16 -5.95
N MET A 89 -1.74 2.18 -7.20
CA MET A 89 -2.33 3.38 -7.81
C MET A 89 -3.49 3.93 -6.98
N SER A 90 -4.39 3.05 -6.51
CA SER A 90 -5.51 3.46 -5.66
C SER A 90 -5.03 4.08 -4.35
N TRP A 91 -3.95 3.56 -3.76
CA TRP A 91 -3.38 4.14 -2.56
C TRP A 91 -2.79 5.53 -2.82
N LEU A 92 -2.03 5.69 -3.91
CA LEU A 92 -1.47 6.98 -4.29
C LEU A 92 -2.58 8.02 -4.50
N ILE A 93 -3.58 7.73 -5.33
CA ILE A 93 -4.67 8.67 -5.65
C ILE A 93 -5.47 9.01 -4.39
N ASN A 94 -5.83 8.03 -3.56
CA ASN A 94 -6.60 8.28 -2.33
C ASN A 94 -5.82 9.06 -1.26
N SER A 95 -4.49 9.02 -1.33
CA SER A 95 -3.59 9.81 -0.47
C SER A 95 -3.40 11.26 -0.93
N MET A 96 -4.02 11.67 -2.03
CA MET A 96 -4.00 13.04 -2.53
C MET A 96 -5.31 13.76 -2.18
N THR A 97 -5.31 15.10 -2.20
CA THR A 97 -6.56 15.86 -2.23
C THR A 97 -7.30 15.58 -3.55
N ASN A 98 -8.62 15.77 -3.58
CA ASN A 98 -9.43 15.35 -4.74
C ASN A 98 -9.01 16.09 -6.02
N ASP A 99 -8.75 17.39 -5.91
CA ASP A 99 -8.29 18.26 -6.99
C ASP A 99 -6.94 17.81 -7.58
N ILE A 100 -6.03 17.34 -6.71
CA ILE A 100 -4.73 16.81 -7.15
C ILE A 100 -4.92 15.42 -7.75
N GLY A 101 -5.58 14.52 -7.03
CA GLY A 101 -5.76 13.12 -7.42
C GLY A 101 -6.47 12.93 -8.76
N GLU A 102 -7.40 13.82 -9.11
CA GLU A 102 -8.07 13.83 -10.43
C GLU A 102 -7.08 13.92 -11.60
N ASN A 103 -6.02 14.71 -11.45
CA ASN A 103 -4.99 14.87 -12.49
C ASN A 103 -4.17 13.59 -12.70
N PHE A 104 -4.15 12.68 -11.72
CA PHE A 104 -3.36 11.45 -11.77
C PHE A 104 -4.16 10.20 -12.16
N MET A 105 -5.48 10.30 -12.33
CA MET A 105 -6.33 9.15 -12.68
C MET A 105 -6.04 8.55 -14.06
N TYR A 106 -5.40 9.30 -14.95
CA TYR A 106 -5.16 8.90 -16.34
C TYR A 106 -3.81 8.19 -16.58
N TYR A 107 -2.96 8.09 -15.55
CA TYR A 107 -1.70 7.34 -15.66
C TYR A 107 -1.96 5.83 -15.66
N GLY A 108 -1.09 5.07 -16.34
CA GLY A 108 -1.24 3.62 -16.48
C GLY A 108 -0.62 2.82 -15.34
N THR A 109 0.31 3.41 -14.60
CA THR A 109 1.08 2.72 -13.56
C THR A 109 1.26 3.55 -12.28
N ALA A 110 1.45 2.85 -11.16
CA ALA A 110 1.79 3.48 -9.89
C ALA A 110 3.10 4.28 -9.96
N LYS A 111 4.07 3.76 -10.73
CA LYS A 111 5.34 4.43 -11.00
C LYS A 111 5.15 5.79 -11.68
N GLU A 112 4.35 5.84 -12.74
CA GLU A 112 4.10 7.09 -13.46
C GLU A 112 3.43 8.13 -12.55
N ILE A 113 2.44 7.72 -11.75
CA ILE A 113 1.82 8.61 -10.74
C ILE A 113 2.87 9.13 -9.76
N TRP A 114 3.70 8.23 -9.22
CA TRP A 114 4.72 8.57 -8.24
C TRP A 114 5.76 9.54 -8.81
N ASP A 115 6.25 9.27 -10.02
CA ASP A 115 7.27 10.08 -10.68
C ASP A 115 6.71 11.46 -11.06
N ALA A 116 5.48 11.53 -11.59
CA ALA A 116 4.81 12.77 -11.94
C ALA A 116 4.49 13.62 -10.69
N ALA A 117 4.04 13.01 -9.60
CA ALA A 117 3.80 13.72 -8.34
C ALA A 117 5.12 14.29 -7.78
N ARG A 118 6.21 13.52 -7.86
CA ARG A 118 7.54 14.00 -7.47
C ARG A 118 7.99 15.16 -8.35
N GLU A 119 7.92 15.04 -9.66
CA GLU A 119 8.35 16.12 -10.57
C GLU A 119 7.55 17.41 -10.36
N THR A 120 6.24 17.28 -10.19
CA THR A 120 5.32 18.43 -10.04
C THR A 120 5.52 19.13 -8.70
N TYR A 121 5.62 18.37 -7.61
CA TYR A 121 5.53 18.93 -6.25
C TYR A 121 6.83 18.92 -5.45
N SER A 122 7.91 18.28 -5.92
CA SER A 122 9.20 18.35 -5.21
C SER A 122 9.89 19.70 -5.32
N ASN A 123 9.54 20.49 -6.35
CA ASN A 123 10.23 21.74 -6.72
C ASN A 123 9.40 23.01 -6.49
N ILE A 124 8.15 22.90 -6.04
CA ILE A 124 7.28 24.07 -5.84
C ILE A 124 7.80 24.99 -4.72
N ASP A 125 8.49 24.43 -3.71
CA ASP A 125 9.19 25.23 -2.70
C ASP A 125 10.38 26.00 -3.28
N ASN A 126 11.09 25.44 -4.27
CA ASN A 126 12.22 26.13 -4.91
C ASN A 126 11.77 27.17 -5.93
N THR A 127 10.69 26.89 -6.66
CA THR A 127 10.26 27.75 -7.78
C THR A 127 9.62 29.04 -7.25
N SER A 128 8.79 28.95 -6.21
CA SER A 128 8.16 30.13 -5.59
C SER A 128 9.21 31.06 -4.96
N ALA A 129 10.19 30.49 -4.26
CA ALA A 129 11.32 31.25 -3.71
C ALA A 129 12.21 31.88 -4.80
N ILE A 130 12.45 31.17 -5.91
CA ILE A 130 13.24 31.69 -7.04
C ILE A 130 12.51 32.85 -7.75
N PHE A 131 11.19 32.77 -7.93
CA PHE A 131 10.41 33.85 -8.53
C PHE A 131 10.38 35.09 -7.63
N GLU A 132 10.25 34.91 -6.32
CA GLU A 132 10.28 36.01 -5.34
C GLU A 132 11.65 36.70 -5.33
N ILE A 133 12.75 35.94 -5.35
CA ILE A 133 14.11 36.48 -5.47
C ILE A 133 14.31 37.22 -6.81
N LYS A 134 13.81 36.67 -7.92
CA LYS A 134 13.90 37.33 -9.23
C LYS A 134 13.09 38.62 -9.29
N SER A 135 11.92 38.67 -8.66
CA SER A 135 11.11 39.89 -8.57
C SER A 135 11.85 40.98 -7.79
N ILE A 136 12.43 40.65 -6.64
CA ILE A 136 13.19 41.59 -5.80
C ILE A 136 14.44 42.14 -6.54
N LEU A 137 15.06 41.33 -7.41
CA LEU A 137 16.21 41.74 -8.21
C LEU A 137 15.86 42.54 -9.47
N GLN A 138 14.61 42.47 -9.96
CA GLN A 138 14.13 43.26 -11.11
C GLN A 138 13.53 44.61 -10.70
N ASP A 139 13.22 44.79 -9.42
CA ASP A 139 12.73 46.04 -8.83
C ASP A 139 13.85 46.93 -8.22
N LEU A 140 15.12 46.59 -8.46
CA LEU A 140 16.33 47.38 -8.14
C LEU A 140 16.96 47.94 -9.42
#